data_AF-A0A0C1GZE5-F1
#
_entry.id   AF-A0A0C1GZE5-F1
#
_cell.length_a   1.000
_cell.length_b   1.000
_cell.length_c   1.000
_cell.angle_alpha   90.00
_cell.angle_beta   90.00
_cell.angle_gamma   90.00
#
_symmetry.space_group_name_H-M   'P 1'
#
loop_
_entity.id
_entity.type
_entity.pdbx_description
1 polymer ?
#
loop_
_entity_poly.entity_id
_entity_poly.type
_entity_poly.pdbx_seq_one_letter_code
_entity_poly.pdbx_strand_id
1 'polypeptide(L)'
;MPKLDESLLTGLPPFSLLSRVQIREILDQALPKRYDEGSEIFREGHDADRFHLLLDGHIRVVKTTLEGEQIIALHISPGQLFGIAPALNRDTYPATAVAASEVLALSWPVRLWAEFTAKYQGFATESYKTLGARLGEMQTRIAELATQAVEQRVAAALLRMTQQSGRPVAEGIEIAFPVTRRNISEMTGTTLHTVSRLLSAWEKDGIVHSTRKHIVVTDVQRLEALTGAQA
;
A
#
# COMPACT_ATOMS: atom_id res chain seq x y z
N MET A 1 23.28 12.55 16.32
CA MET A 1 21.86 12.24 16.01
C MET A 1 21.38 11.25 17.05
N PRO A 2 20.16 11.38 17.60
CA PRO A 2 19.63 10.35 18.50
C PRO A 2 19.60 9.02 17.74
N LYS A 3 20.15 7.97 18.35
CA LYS A 3 20.14 6.63 17.76
C LYS A 3 18.70 6.13 17.75
N LEU A 4 18.27 5.54 16.63
CA LEU A 4 16.98 4.85 16.52
C LEU A 4 16.94 3.70 17.54
N ASP A 5 15.80 3.52 18.22
CA ASP A 5 15.61 2.44 19.20
C ASP A 5 15.35 1.11 18.48
N GLU A 6 15.94 0.03 18.97
CA GLU A 6 15.72 -1.33 18.48
C GLU A 6 14.24 -1.77 18.58
N SER A 7 13.46 -1.18 19.48
CA SER A 7 12.03 -1.43 19.61
C SER A 7 11.25 -1.13 18.33
N LEU A 8 11.78 -0.27 17.45
CA LEU A 8 11.16 0.05 16.16
C LEU A 8 11.04 -1.17 15.24
N LEU A 9 11.95 -2.15 15.36
CA LEU A 9 11.98 -3.33 14.48
C LEU A 9 11.59 -4.63 15.19
N THR A 10 11.71 -4.70 16.52
CA THR A 10 11.61 -5.96 17.29
C THR A 10 10.31 -6.74 17.06
N GLY A 11 9.19 -6.06 16.76
CA GLY A 11 7.89 -6.70 16.48
C GLY A 11 7.53 -6.84 15.00
N LEU A 12 8.35 -6.32 14.09
CA LEU A 12 8.00 -6.29 12.67
C LEU A 12 8.41 -7.62 12.01
N PRO A 13 7.57 -8.21 11.15
CA PRO A 13 7.78 -9.58 10.66
C PRO A 13 9.20 -9.86 10.14
N PRO A 14 9.81 -9.02 9.27
CA PRO A 14 11.14 -9.28 8.71
C PRO A 14 12.27 -9.34 9.75
N PHE A 15 12.03 -8.84 10.97
CA PHE A 15 13.03 -8.71 12.03
C PHE A 15 12.62 -9.41 13.33
N SER A 16 11.43 -10.02 13.37
CA SER A 16 10.82 -10.60 14.57
C SER A 16 11.61 -11.76 15.19
N LEU A 17 12.49 -12.40 14.42
CA LEU A 17 13.35 -13.50 14.88
C LEU A 17 14.77 -13.03 15.27
N LEU A 18 15.05 -11.73 15.20
CA LEU A 18 16.38 -11.18 15.39
C LEU A 18 16.59 -10.74 16.84
N SER A 19 17.81 -10.93 17.32
CA SER A 19 18.25 -10.36 18.59
C SER A 19 18.35 -8.83 18.51
N ARG A 20 18.30 -8.15 19.66
CA ARG A 20 18.53 -6.69 19.73
C ARG A 20 19.85 -6.26 19.10
N VAL A 21 20.90 -7.07 19.23
CA VAL A 21 22.23 -6.78 18.62
C VAL A 21 22.13 -6.78 17.09
N GLN A 22 21.49 -7.79 16.50
CA GLN A 22 21.27 -7.85 15.06
C GLN A 22 20.38 -6.71 14.56
N ILE A 23 19.34 -6.35 15.32
CA ILE A 23 18.49 -5.20 15.00
C ILE A 23 19.30 -3.90 15.01
N ARG A 24 20.18 -3.72 16.01
CA ARG A 24 21.08 -2.56 16.07
C ARG A 24 22.00 -2.50 14.83
N GLU A 25 22.59 -3.62 14.42
CA GLU A 25 23.42 -3.71 13.21
C GLU A 25 22.66 -3.29 11.94
N ILE A 26 21.37 -3.65 11.85
CA ILE A 26 20.49 -3.25 10.74
C ILE A 26 20.16 -1.75 10.80
N LEU A 27 19.85 -1.24 11.99
CA LEU A 27 19.51 0.18 12.21
C LEU A 27 20.70 1.10 11.97
N ASP A 28 21.91 0.69 12.32
CA ASP A 28 23.13 1.48 12.09
C ASP A 28 23.43 1.68 10.60
N GLN A 29 22.84 0.84 9.72
CA GLN A 29 22.91 0.96 8.27
C GLN A 29 21.67 1.62 7.65
N ALA A 30 20.67 1.97 8.47
CA ALA A 30 19.42 2.57 8.03
C ALA A 30 19.52 4.10 7.96
N LEU A 31 18.90 4.69 6.94
CA LEU A 31 18.61 6.12 6.89
C LEU A 31 17.12 6.34 7.15
N PRO A 32 16.73 7.06 8.22
CA PRO A 32 15.36 7.49 8.39
C PRO A 32 15.00 8.53 7.33
N LYS A 33 13.82 8.39 6.73
CA LYS A 33 13.28 9.27 5.71
C LYS A 33 11.85 9.65 6.07
N ARG A 34 11.51 10.92 5.87
CA ARG A 34 10.15 11.45 5.93
C ARG A 34 9.77 11.97 4.56
N TYR A 35 8.55 11.69 4.14
CA TYR A 35 7.99 12.16 2.87
C TYR A 35 6.63 12.78 3.14
N ASP A 36 6.40 13.96 2.57
CA ASP A 36 5.10 14.63 2.65
C ASP A 36 4.09 13.96 1.70
N GLU A 37 2.80 14.10 2.01
CA GLU A 37 1.71 13.60 1.16
C GLU A 37 1.89 14.05 -0.30
N GLY A 38 1.77 13.10 -1.24
CA GLY A 38 1.91 13.34 -2.68
C GLY A 38 3.35 13.27 -3.20
N SER A 39 4.35 13.19 -2.32
CA SER A 39 5.75 13.06 -2.73
C SER A 39 6.05 11.70 -3.35
N GLU A 40 6.84 11.69 -4.43
CA GLU A 40 7.39 10.46 -4.98
C GLU A 40 8.58 10.01 -4.13
N ILE A 41 8.53 8.77 -3.64
CA ILE A 41 9.62 8.14 -2.87
C ILE A 41 10.69 7.62 -3.83
N PHE A 42 10.24 7.02 -4.93
CA PHE A 42 11.03 6.66 -6.10
C PHE A 42 10.13 6.56 -7.32
N ARG A 43 10.72 6.63 -8.51
CA ARG A 43 10.02 6.66 -9.79
C ARG A 43 10.25 5.37 -10.58
N GLU A 44 9.22 4.96 -11.30
CA GLU A 44 9.30 3.88 -12.29
C GLU A 44 10.47 4.10 -13.27
N GLY A 45 11.19 3.01 -13.56
CA GLY A 45 12.28 3.00 -14.55
C GLY A 45 13.61 3.59 -14.05
N HIS A 46 13.62 4.28 -12.91
CA HIS A 46 14.87 4.73 -12.28
C HIS A 46 15.59 3.54 -11.62
N ASP A 47 16.91 3.68 -11.49
CA ASP A 47 17.76 2.72 -10.81
C ASP A 47 17.31 2.49 -9.36
N ALA A 48 17.22 1.21 -8.99
CA ALA A 48 16.74 0.76 -7.70
C ALA A 48 17.86 0.74 -6.66
N ASP A 49 18.40 1.92 -6.33
CA ASP A 49 19.56 2.04 -5.45
C ASP A 49 19.27 1.74 -3.97
N ARG A 50 17.99 1.65 -3.60
CA ARG A 50 17.56 1.53 -2.20
C ARG A 50 16.33 0.65 -2.04
N PHE A 51 16.23 0.00 -0.89
CA PHE A 51 15.00 -0.61 -0.42
C PHE A 51 14.60 -0.01 0.93
N HIS A 52 13.35 -0.22 1.32
CA HIS A 52 12.73 0.52 2.39
C HIS A 52 11.81 -0.35 3.24
N LEU A 53 11.56 0.09 4.47
CA LEU A 53 10.54 -0.40 5.37
C LEU A 53 9.65 0.77 5.75
N LEU A 54 8.34 0.64 5.52
CA LEU A 54 7.37 1.64 5.93
C LEU A 54 7.15 1.52 7.45
N LEU A 55 7.46 2.57 8.21
CA LEU A 55 7.24 2.59 9.65
C LEU A 55 5.85 3.17 10.00
N ASP A 56 5.47 4.23 9.30
CA ASP A 56 4.19 4.92 9.51
C ASP A 56 3.72 5.59 8.22
N GLY A 57 2.40 5.77 8.10
CA GLY A 57 1.75 6.32 6.92
C GLY A 57 1.37 5.28 5.86
N HIS A 58 0.96 5.76 4.68
CA HIS A 58 0.48 4.95 3.57
C HIS A 58 1.17 5.33 2.27
N ILE A 59 1.48 4.32 1.45
CA ILE A 59 2.06 4.51 0.12
C ILE A 59 1.11 3.91 -0.91
N ARG A 60 0.90 4.62 -2.02
CA ARG A 60 0.28 4.05 -3.23
C ARG A 60 1.35 3.77 -4.27
N VAL A 61 1.28 2.60 -4.88
CA VAL A 61 2.17 2.20 -5.99
C VAL A 61 1.43 2.44 -7.30
N VAL A 62 2.02 3.26 -8.16
CA VAL A 62 1.42 3.75 -9.39
C VAL A 62 2.22 3.27 -10.59
N LYS A 63 1.51 2.76 -11.59
CA LYS A 63 2.01 2.53 -12.94
C LYS A 63 1.47 3.61 -13.86
N THR A 64 2.28 4.05 -14.81
CA THR A 64 1.84 4.97 -15.87
C THR A 64 1.71 4.21 -17.18
N THR A 65 0.59 4.39 -17.88
CA THR A 65 0.37 3.81 -19.22
C THR A 65 1.16 4.57 -20.28
N LEU A 66 1.24 4.04 -21.51
CA LEU A 66 1.90 4.73 -22.63
C LEU A 66 1.21 6.07 -22.97
N GLU A 67 -0.09 6.15 -22.73
CA GLU A 67 -0.94 7.32 -22.92
C GLU A 67 -0.84 8.31 -21.75
N GLY A 68 -0.06 7.99 -20.71
CA GLY A 68 0.15 8.85 -19.54
C GLY A 68 -0.91 8.69 -18.44
N GLU A 69 -1.84 7.75 -18.57
CA GLU A 69 -2.84 7.48 -17.53
C GLU A 69 -2.18 6.78 -16.33
N GLN A 70 -2.69 7.04 -15.13
CA GLN A 70 -2.19 6.41 -13.91
C GLN A 70 -3.09 5.23 -13.49
N ILE A 71 -2.46 4.14 -13.09
CA ILE A 71 -3.10 2.97 -12.50
C ILE A 71 -2.49 2.76 -11.12
N ILE A 72 -3.34 2.75 -10.08
CA ILE A 72 -2.90 2.42 -8.72
C ILE A 72 -2.87 0.89 -8.57
N ALA A 73 -1.67 0.32 -8.65
CA ALA A 73 -1.44 -1.11 -8.64
C ALA A 73 -1.67 -1.75 -7.27
N LEU A 74 -1.24 -1.10 -6.19
CA LEU A 74 -1.45 -1.55 -4.80
C LEU A 74 -1.19 -0.42 -3.80
N HIS A 75 -1.60 -0.66 -2.54
CA HIS A 75 -1.20 0.17 -1.40
C HIS A 75 -0.21 -0.60 -0.53
N ILE A 76 0.65 0.12 0.18
CA ILE A 76 1.61 -0.44 1.12
C ILE A 76 1.30 0.17 2.48
N SER A 77 1.15 -0.70 3.48
CA SER A 77 0.83 -0.35 4.87
C SER A 77 2.07 -0.46 5.77
N PRO A 78 2.06 0.18 6.96
CA PRO A 78 3.15 0.08 7.92
C PRO A 78 3.57 -1.36 8.22
N GLY A 79 4.88 -1.55 8.43
CA GLY A 79 5.52 -2.84 8.66
C GLY A 79 5.93 -3.60 7.40
N GLN A 80 5.58 -3.11 6.21
CA GLN A 80 5.90 -3.76 4.94
C GLN A 80 7.19 -3.23 4.29
N LEU A 81 7.94 -4.15 3.67
CA LEU A 81 9.09 -3.81 2.84
C LEU A 81 8.65 -3.31 1.45
N PHE A 82 9.31 -2.29 0.93
CA PHE A 82 9.05 -1.75 -0.42
C PHE A 82 10.33 -1.26 -1.10
N GLY A 83 10.26 -0.99 -2.41
CA GLY A 83 11.46 -0.75 -3.21
C GLY A 83 12.37 -1.99 -3.34
N ILE A 84 11.84 -3.18 -3.13
CA ILE A 84 12.59 -4.45 -3.12
C ILE A 84 12.83 -5.00 -4.54
N ALA A 85 13.36 -4.16 -5.44
CA ALA A 85 13.62 -4.56 -6.84
C ALA A 85 14.52 -5.80 -7.00
N PRO A 86 15.58 -6.01 -6.18
CA PRO A 86 16.39 -7.23 -6.27
C PRO A 86 15.60 -8.51 -6.00
N ALA A 87 14.58 -8.45 -5.15
CA ALA A 87 13.69 -9.60 -4.88
C ALA A 87 12.90 -10.03 -6.12
N LEU A 88 12.76 -9.13 -7.09
CA LEU A 88 12.11 -9.35 -8.39
C LEU A 88 13.12 -9.60 -9.52
N ASN A 89 14.42 -9.76 -9.19
CA ASN A 89 15.50 -9.85 -10.16
C ASN A 89 15.53 -8.65 -11.12
N ARG A 90 15.44 -7.43 -10.55
CA ARG A 90 15.44 -6.17 -11.29
C ARG A 90 16.43 -5.18 -10.69
N ASP A 91 17.04 -4.39 -11.57
CA ASP A 91 17.92 -3.27 -11.21
C ASP A 91 17.19 -1.91 -11.21
N THR A 92 15.95 -1.86 -11.70
CA THR A 92 15.13 -0.64 -11.75
C THR A 92 13.78 -0.83 -11.06
N TYR A 93 13.21 0.28 -10.55
CA TYR A 93 11.89 0.23 -9.94
C TYR A 93 10.81 -0.09 -10.98
N PRO A 94 9.98 -1.13 -10.76
CA PRO A 94 8.95 -1.51 -11.72
C PRO A 94 7.75 -0.53 -11.74
N ALA A 95 7.63 0.34 -10.75
CA ALA A 95 6.52 1.28 -10.60
C ALA A 95 6.97 2.46 -9.73
N THR A 96 6.19 3.55 -9.74
CA THR A 96 6.42 4.73 -8.90
C THR A 96 5.76 4.52 -7.53
N ALA A 97 6.49 4.78 -6.45
CA ALA A 97 5.92 4.80 -5.10
C ALA A 97 5.63 6.25 -4.69
N VAL A 98 4.38 6.53 -4.33
CA VAL A 98 3.92 7.87 -3.93
C VAL A 98 3.38 7.81 -2.50
N ALA A 99 3.79 8.75 -1.65
CA ALA A 99 3.25 8.91 -0.31
C ALA A 99 1.76 9.31 -0.39
N ALA A 100 0.85 8.44 0.06
CA ALA A 100 -0.59 8.69 0.10
C ALA A 100 -1.03 9.48 1.34
N SER A 101 -0.20 9.47 2.38
CA SER A 101 -0.22 10.34 3.55
C SER A 101 1.21 10.86 3.81
N GLU A 102 1.44 11.57 4.92
CA GLU A 102 2.80 11.67 5.45
C GLU A 102 3.34 10.25 5.71
N VAL A 103 4.61 10.02 5.34
CA VAL A 103 5.26 8.71 5.43
C VAL A 103 6.55 8.82 6.22
N LEU A 104 6.75 7.90 7.16
CA LEU A 104 8.03 7.63 7.82
C LEU A 104 8.54 6.27 7.36
N ALA A 105 9.77 6.23 6.87
CA ALA A 105 10.38 5.00 6.39
C ALA A 105 11.84 4.88 6.86
N LEU A 106 12.28 3.64 7.04
CA LEU A 106 13.70 3.32 7.05
C LEU A 106 14.13 2.95 5.64
N SER A 107 15.35 3.33 5.27
CA SER A 107 15.88 3.11 3.94
C SER A 107 17.30 2.58 4.00
N TRP A 108 17.59 1.56 3.20
CA TRP A 108 18.90 0.93 3.10
C TRP A 108 19.40 0.94 1.65
N PRO A 109 20.71 1.05 1.42
CA PRO A 109 21.28 0.81 0.09
C PRO A 109 20.99 -0.61 -0.41
N VAL A 110 20.65 -0.74 -1.69
CA VAL A 110 20.27 -2.01 -2.32
C VAL A 110 21.36 -3.08 -2.24
N ARG A 111 22.64 -2.68 -2.25
CA ARG A 111 23.79 -3.59 -2.09
C ARG A 111 23.74 -4.43 -0.81
N LEU A 112 23.03 -3.97 0.22
CA LEU A 112 22.88 -4.71 1.49
C LEU A 112 21.83 -5.83 1.40
N TRP A 113 21.03 -5.88 0.33
CA TRP A 113 19.95 -6.84 0.18
C TRP A 113 20.44 -8.29 0.29
N ALA A 114 21.48 -8.65 -0.46
CA ALA A 114 22.04 -10.00 -0.45
C ALA A 114 22.53 -10.41 0.94
N GLU A 115 23.25 -9.51 1.62
CA GLU A 115 23.68 -9.74 3.01
C GLU A 115 22.48 -9.94 3.92
N PHE A 116 21.46 -9.08 3.84
CA PHE A 116 20.29 -9.16 4.72
C PHE A 116 19.55 -10.49 4.55
N THR A 117 19.34 -10.91 3.30
CA THR A 117 18.66 -12.17 2.99
C THR A 117 19.44 -13.41 3.41
N ALA A 118 20.78 -13.35 3.40
CA ALA A 118 21.63 -14.47 3.76
C ALA A 118 21.92 -14.55 5.28
N LYS A 119 22.09 -13.40 5.93
CA LYS A 119 22.56 -13.28 7.32
C LYS A 119 21.42 -13.29 8.34
N TYR A 120 20.32 -12.59 8.07
CA TYR A 120 19.27 -12.37 9.08
C TYR A 120 18.12 -13.35 8.92
N GLN A 121 17.95 -14.20 9.93
CA GLN A 121 16.90 -15.22 9.96
C GLN A 121 15.51 -14.57 9.81
N GLY A 122 14.67 -15.16 8.95
CA GLY A 122 13.32 -14.69 8.67
C GLY A 122 13.23 -13.59 7.61
N PHE A 123 14.26 -12.78 7.40
CA PHE A 123 14.20 -11.64 6.48
C PHE A 123 13.84 -12.07 5.04
N ALA A 124 14.51 -13.09 4.51
CA ALA A 124 14.21 -13.64 3.18
C ALA A 124 12.80 -14.21 3.09
N THR A 125 12.39 -15.03 4.07
CA THR A 125 11.04 -15.62 4.12
C THR A 125 9.95 -14.56 4.14
N GLU A 126 10.09 -13.51 4.95
CA GLU A 126 9.11 -12.42 5.02
C GLU A 126 9.11 -11.55 3.77
N SER A 127 10.26 -11.41 3.10
CA SER A 127 10.33 -10.78 1.77
C SER A 127 9.54 -11.58 0.72
N TYR A 128 9.67 -12.92 0.72
CA TYR A 128 8.87 -13.79 -0.16
C TYR A 128 7.37 -13.72 0.16
N LYS A 129 6.98 -13.74 1.44
CA LYS A 129 5.58 -13.56 1.84
C LYS A 129 5.01 -12.23 1.38
N THR A 130 5.79 -11.15 1.48
CA THR A 130 5.41 -9.81 0.99
C THR A 130 5.16 -9.84 -0.51
N LEU A 131 6.04 -10.48 -1.29
CA LEU A 131 5.84 -10.65 -2.74
C LEU A 131 4.63 -11.53 -3.06
N GLY A 132 4.45 -12.64 -2.34
CA GLY A 132 3.32 -13.55 -2.53
C GLY A 132 1.97 -12.87 -2.26
N ALA A 133 1.87 -12.08 -1.18
CA ALA A 133 0.68 -11.29 -0.88
C ALA A 133 0.37 -10.29 -2.01
N ARG A 134 1.38 -9.57 -2.51
CA ARG A 134 1.22 -8.64 -3.63
C ARG A 134 0.79 -9.34 -4.91
N LEU A 135 1.37 -10.51 -5.21
CA LEU A 135 0.98 -11.30 -6.38
C LEU A 135 -0.47 -11.77 -6.27
N GLY A 136 -0.89 -12.25 -5.10
CA GLY A 136 -2.28 -12.62 -4.83
C GLY A 136 -3.24 -11.44 -5.02
N GLU A 137 -2.92 -10.27 -4.46
CA GLU A 137 -3.72 -9.06 -4.66
C GLU A 137 -3.84 -8.67 -6.15
N MET A 138 -2.73 -8.75 -6.90
CA MET A 138 -2.75 -8.46 -8.33
C MET A 138 -3.60 -9.46 -9.12
N GLN A 139 -3.52 -10.76 -8.79
CA GLN A 139 -4.36 -11.80 -9.39
C GLN A 139 -5.85 -11.56 -9.12
N THR A 140 -6.22 -11.22 -7.88
CA THR A 140 -7.60 -10.84 -7.54
C THR A 140 -8.05 -9.65 -8.38
N ARG A 141 -7.25 -8.58 -8.47
CA ARG A 141 -7.60 -7.39 -9.28
C ARG A 141 -7.77 -7.70 -10.76
N ILE A 142 -6.95 -8.57 -11.33
CA ILE A 142 -7.09 -9.01 -12.73
C ILE A 142 -8.44 -9.72 -12.93
N ALA A 143 -8.81 -10.63 -12.02
CA ALA A 143 -10.10 -11.32 -12.08
C ALA A 143 -11.27 -10.32 -11.97
N GLU A 144 -11.19 -9.36 -11.04
CA GLU A 144 -12.21 -8.31 -10.88
C GLU A 144 -12.37 -7.49 -12.17
N LEU A 145 -11.27 -7.01 -12.75
CA LEU A 145 -11.30 -6.23 -13.99
C LEU A 145 -11.89 -7.02 -15.16
N ALA A 146 -11.65 -8.33 -15.22
CA ALA A 146 -12.12 -9.19 -16.29
C ALA A 146 -13.60 -9.61 -16.16
N THR A 147 -14.14 -9.67 -14.93
CA THR A 147 -15.43 -10.34 -14.67
C THR A 147 -16.48 -9.48 -13.99
N GLN A 148 -16.08 -8.47 -13.21
CA GLN A 148 -17.00 -7.69 -12.39
C GLN A 148 -17.51 -6.44 -13.11
N ALA A 149 -18.76 -6.08 -12.83
CA ALA A 149 -19.31 -4.78 -13.20
C ALA A 149 -18.56 -3.64 -12.47
N VAL A 150 -18.59 -2.43 -13.04
CA VAL A 150 -17.87 -1.27 -12.47
C VAL A 150 -18.27 -1.01 -11.00
N GLU A 151 -19.55 -1.12 -10.69
CA GLU A 151 -20.08 -0.90 -9.33
C GLU A 151 -19.45 -1.86 -8.31
N GLN A 152 -19.40 -3.15 -8.67
CA GLN A 152 -18.78 -4.20 -7.84
C GLN A 152 -17.29 -3.92 -7.59
N ARG A 153 -16.55 -3.50 -8.63
CA ARG A 153 -15.12 -3.17 -8.49
C ARG A 153 -14.88 -1.97 -7.57
N VAL A 154 -15.74 -0.95 -7.65
CA VAL A 154 -15.67 0.22 -6.77
C VAL A 154 -15.96 -0.17 -5.33
N ALA A 155 -16.96 -1.01 -5.09
CA ALA A 155 -17.30 -1.50 -3.75
C ALA A 155 -16.15 -2.34 -3.17
N ALA A 156 -15.61 -3.28 -3.96
CA ALA A 156 -14.48 -4.12 -3.57
C ALA A 156 -13.22 -3.30 -3.25
N ALA A 157 -12.96 -2.23 -4.01
CA ALA A 157 -11.83 -1.33 -3.75
C ALA A 157 -11.97 -0.58 -2.40
N LEU A 158 -13.16 -0.06 -2.08
CA LEU A 158 -13.41 0.57 -0.78
C LEU A 158 -13.27 -0.42 0.38
N LEU A 159 -13.85 -1.63 0.25
CA LEU A 159 -13.74 -2.67 1.27
C LEU A 159 -12.29 -3.06 1.54
N ARG A 160 -11.50 -3.28 0.49
CA ARG A 160 -10.05 -3.55 0.65
C ARG A 160 -9.34 -2.44 1.41
N MET A 161 -9.61 -1.17 1.11
CA MET A 161 -8.99 -0.06 1.83
C MET A 161 -9.42 -0.02 3.30
N THR A 162 -10.70 -0.31 3.60
CA THR A 162 -11.16 -0.42 5.00
C THR A 162 -10.55 -1.61 5.75
N GLN A 163 -10.29 -2.73 5.07
CA GLN A 163 -9.65 -3.89 5.69
C GLN A 163 -8.15 -3.67 5.92
N GLN A 164 -7.47 -3.02 4.98
CA GLN A 164 -6.02 -2.78 5.02
C GLN A 164 -5.64 -1.58 5.89
N SER A 165 -6.52 -0.59 6.01
CA SER A 165 -6.21 0.74 6.58
C SER A 165 -7.46 1.42 7.15
N GLY A 166 -8.42 0.64 7.65
CA GLY A 166 -9.62 1.17 8.29
C GLY A 166 -9.38 1.57 9.74
N ARG A 167 -9.94 2.71 10.13
CA ARG A 167 -10.03 3.16 11.51
C ARG A 167 -11.50 3.19 11.94
N PRO A 168 -11.89 2.48 13.02
CA PRO A 168 -13.23 2.59 13.56
C PRO A 168 -13.51 4.03 14.03
N VAL A 169 -14.64 4.56 13.62
CA VAL A 169 -15.18 5.86 14.03
C VAL A 169 -16.65 5.71 14.43
N ALA A 170 -17.24 6.72 15.04
CA ALA A 170 -18.63 6.65 15.52
C ALA A 170 -19.64 6.30 14.43
N GLU A 171 -19.36 6.71 13.18
CA GLU A 171 -20.26 6.56 12.03
C GLU A 171 -19.96 5.31 11.18
N GLY A 172 -18.88 4.58 11.45
CA GLY A 172 -18.48 3.42 10.63
C GLY A 172 -16.96 3.19 10.60
N ILE A 173 -16.43 2.83 9.43
CA ILE A 173 -14.99 2.61 9.23
C ILE A 173 -14.43 3.68 8.29
N GLU A 174 -13.59 4.55 8.82
CA GLU A 174 -12.85 5.58 8.07
C GLU A 174 -11.65 4.95 7.36
N ILE A 175 -11.42 5.28 6.09
CA ILE A 175 -10.15 4.95 5.42
C ILE A 175 -9.08 5.92 5.94
N ALA A 176 -8.05 5.40 6.61
CA ALA A 176 -7.09 6.16 7.40
C ALA A 176 -6.11 7.06 6.61
N PHE A 177 -6.26 7.16 5.29
CA PHE A 177 -5.46 8.04 4.45
C PHE A 177 -6.31 8.79 3.42
N PRO A 178 -5.81 9.94 2.92
CA PRO A 178 -6.45 10.69 1.86
C PRO A 178 -6.79 9.87 0.62
N VAL A 179 -8.09 9.67 0.33
CA VAL A 179 -8.56 8.99 -0.88
C VAL A 179 -9.45 9.91 -1.70
N THR A 180 -9.02 10.22 -2.92
CA THR A 180 -9.85 10.97 -3.87
C THR A 180 -10.66 10.06 -4.78
N ARG A 181 -11.72 10.61 -5.36
CA ARG A 181 -12.50 9.92 -6.42
C ARG A 181 -11.63 9.55 -7.63
N ARG A 182 -10.57 10.33 -7.89
CA ARG A 182 -9.58 10.01 -8.94
C ARG A 182 -8.75 8.78 -8.56
N ASN A 183 -8.33 8.65 -7.30
CA ASN A 183 -7.61 7.45 -6.87
C ASN A 183 -8.47 6.19 -7.04
N ILE A 184 -9.75 6.27 -6.68
CA ILE A 184 -10.67 5.15 -6.88
C ILE A 184 -10.83 4.81 -8.36
N SER A 185 -10.90 5.81 -9.25
CA SER A 185 -10.97 5.53 -10.70
C SER A 185 -9.69 4.87 -11.23
N GLU A 186 -8.52 5.36 -10.78
CA GLU A 186 -7.19 4.80 -11.11
C GLU A 186 -6.99 3.39 -10.54
N MET A 187 -7.68 3.02 -9.46
CA MET A 187 -7.65 1.67 -8.87
C MET A 187 -8.60 0.69 -9.57
N THR A 188 -9.73 1.18 -10.09
CA THR A 188 -10.86 0.34 -10.54
C THR A 188 -10.99 0.25 -12.06
N GLY A 189 -10.12 0.95 -12.79
CA GLY A 189 -10.13 0.97 -14.26
C GLY A 189 -11.44 1.52 -14.81
N THR A 190 -11.94 2.61 -14.21
CA THR A 190 -13.15 3.31 -14.68
C THR A 190 -12.91 4.81 -14.73
N THR A 191 -13.93 5.58 -15.10
CA THR A 191 -13.81 7.04 -15.19
C THR A 191 -14.08 7.71 -13.84
N LEU A 192 -13.43 8.86 -13.61
CA LEU A 192 -13.72 9.74 -12.48
C LEU A 192 -15.21 10.10 -12.39
N HIS A 193 -15.87 10.32 -13.54
CA HIS A 193 -17.30 10.60 -13.60
C HIS A 193 -18.12 9.44 -13.05
N THR A 194 -17.82 8.20 -13.47
CA THR A 194 -18.52 7.00 -13.01
C THR A 194 -18.37 6.80 -11.50
N VAL A 195 -17.14 6.88 -10.97
CA VAL A 195 -16.90 6.81 -9.51
C VAL A 195 -17.68 7.89 -8.78
N SER A 196 -17.70 9.11 -9.34
CA SER A 196 -18.38 10.22 -8.69
C SER A 196 -19.89 10.00 -8.61
N ARG A 197 -20.50 9.48 -9.68
CA ARG A 197 -21.93 9.14 -9.67
C ARG A 197 -22.24 8.04 -8.67
N LEU A 198 -21.42 6.99 -8.59
CA LEU A 198 -21.61 5.87 -7.67
C LEU A 198 -21.50 6.30 -6.22
N LEU A 199 -20.41 6.97 -5.84
CA LEU A 199 -20.21 7.43 -4.46
C LEU A 199 -21.30 8.39 -3.98
N SER A 200 -21.80 9.26 -4.86
CA SER A 200 -22.89 10.18 -4.50
C SER A 200 -24.23 9.48 -4.35
N ALA A 201 -24.49 8.41 -5.11
CA ALA A 201 -25.67 7.56 -4.92
C ALA A 201 -25.58 6.79 -3.59
N TRP A 202 -24.44 6.14 -3.33
CA TRP A 202 -24.21 5.41 -2.09
C TRP A 202 -24.21 6.29 -0.84
N GLU A 203 -23.79 7.55 -0.98
CA GLU A 203 -23.88 8.54 0.09
C GLU A 203 -25.33 8.93 0.40
N LYS A 204 -26.15 9.14 -0.63
CA LYS A 204 -27.60 9.35 -0.46
C LYS A 204 -28.28 8.15 0.19
N ASP A 205 -27.80 6.94 -0.11
CA ASP A 205 -28.34 5.69 0.43
C ASP A 205 -27.76 5.33 1.80
N GLY A 206 -26.85 6.12 2.36
CA GLY A 206 -26.25 5.92 3.68
C GLY A 206 -25.26 4.76 3.77
N ILE A 207 -24.68 4.32 2.64
CA ILE A 207 -23.68 3.24 2.58
C ILE A 207 -22.27 3.78 2.85
N VAL A 208 -22.01 5.01 2.42
CA VAL A 208 -20.76 5.72 2.65
C VAL A 208 -21.02 7.17 3.01
N HIS A 209 -20.10 7.82 3.69
CA HIS A 209 -19.99 9.27 3.77
C HIS A 209 -18.72 9.71 3.02
N SER A 210 -18.85 10.58 2.01
CA SER A 210 -17.74 10.88 1.08
C SER A 210 -17.53 12.38 0.92
N THR A 211 -16.48 12.90 1.53
CA THR A 211 -16.04 14.29 1.36
C THR A 211 -14.73 14.37 0.58
N ARG A 212 -14.15 15.57 0.45
CA ARG A 212 -12.88 15.75 -0.28
C ARG A 212 -11.77 15.00 0.46
N LYS A 213 -11.21 13.97 -0.18
CA LYS A 213 -10.12 13.11 0.33
C LYS A 213 -10.48 12.21 1.51
N HIS A 214 -11.73 12.21 1.99
CA HIS A 214 -12.11 11.44 3.17
C HIS A 214 -13.37 10.62 2.88
N ILE A 215 -13.30 9.33 3.23
CA ILE A 215 -14.37 8.37 2.98
C ILE A 215 -14.55 7.51 4.23
N VAL A 216 -15.78 7.46 4.73
CA VAL A 216 -16.22 6.56 5.78
C VAL A 216 -17.19 5.57 5.17
N VAL A 217 -16.97 4.28 5.36
CA VAL A 217 -17.96 3.25 5.06
C VAL A 217 -18.88 3.13 6.26
N THR A 218 -20.12 3.61 6.11
CA THR A 218 -21.12 3.69 7.18
C THR A 218 -21.93 2.40 7.30
N ASP A 219 -22.05 1.64 6.21
CA ASP A 219 -22.68 0.32 6.20
C ASP A 219 -21.83 -0.69 5.42
N VAL A 220 -20.99 -1.44 6.16
CA VAL A 220 -20.08 -2.44 5.58
C VAL A 220 -20.86 -3.59 4.94
N GLN A 221 -21.96 -4.04 5.54
CA GLN A 221 -22.73 -5.18 5.05
C GLN A 221 -23.39 -4.86 3.71
N ARG A 222 -23.97 -3.65 3.57
CA ARG A 222 -24.53 -3.21 2.29
C ARG A 222 -23.44 -3.00 1.24
N LEU A 223 -22.26 -2.51 1.62
CA LEU A 223 -21.15 -2.38 0.70
C LEU A 223 -20.62 -3.74 0.23
N GLU A 224 -20.55 -4.74 1.12
CA GLU A 224 -20.21 -6.13 0.79
C GLU A 224 -21.21 -6.74 -0.19
N ALA A 225 -22.51 -6.54 0.02
CA ALA A 225 -23.55 -7.01 -0.89
C ALA A 225 -23.39 -6.44 -2.32
N LEU A 226 -22.87 -5.22 -2.47
CA LEU A 226 -22.62 -4.58 -3.77
C LEU A 226 -21.45 -5.22 -4.53
N THR A 227 -20.57 -5.99 -3.89
CA THR A 227 -19.47 -6.69 -4.59
C THR A 227 -19.93 -7.88 -5.42
N GLY A 228 -21.16 -8.35 -5.21
CA GLY A 228 -21.67 -9.57 -5.84
C GLY A 228 -21.10 -10.85 -5.24
N ALA A 229 -20.34 -10.78 -4.13
CA ALA A 229 -20.02 -11.93 -3.31
C ALA A 229 -21.31 -12.40 -2.62
N GLN A 230 -21.98 -13.39 -3.21
CA GLN A 230 -22.96 -14.17 -2.46
C GLN A 230 -22.22 -14.95 -1.37
N ALA A 231 -22.82 -14.97 -0.18
CA ALA A 231 -22.40 -15.74 0.99
C ALA A 231 -22.15 -17.22 0.69
#